data_AF-A0A940UYL1-F1
#
_entry.id   AF-A0A940UYL1-F1
#
_cell.length_a   1.000
_cell.length_b   1.000
_cell.length_c   1.000
_cell.angle_alpha   90.00
_cell.angle_beta   90.00
_cell.angle_gamma   90.00
#
_symmetry.space_group_name_H-M   'P 1'
#
loop_
_entity.id
_entity.type
_entity.pdbx_description
1 polymer ?
#
loop_
_entity_poly.entity_id
_entity_poly.type
_entity_poly.pdbx_seq_one_letter_code
_entity_poly.pdbx_strand_id
1 'polypeptide(L)'
;MKKSFLVLFIIISLLGLTACDKLDVIGDQSEKSFDEVLNVMKSKVALDDTFEGWSITSPDKETRFLWSKDFSKTTTDAYLEVDAQPFIDAGLDITKLPEGMVVGDKIIVGTDLGDENITYVGEASPLDSYKKLVKHYRDNISYHAALDHYGVKLGNGNMFEWAKDMKTNDKDIVFVLNPQPFLDAGVNPAKLESWVFAKVETMDDNGKKIQVDKFLKPFDLES
;
A
#
# COMPACT_ATOMS: atom_id res chain seq x y z
N MET A 1 63.25 14.54 -32.71
CA MET A 1 62.93 16.00 -32.70
C MET A 1 61.57 16.20 -33.35
N LYS A 2 60.77 17.10 -32.74
CA LYS A 2 59.47 17.66 -33.18
C LYS A 2 58.24 16.82 -32.79
N LYS A 3 57.22 17.34 -32.10
CA LYS A 3 56.96 18.57 -31.33
C LYS A 3 55.62 18.25 -30.62
N SER A 4 55.55 18.37 -29.29
CA SER A 4 54.31 18.28 -28.53
C SER A 4 53.29 19.30 -29.01
N PHE A 5 52.02 18.90 -29.10
CA PHE A 5 50.89 19.81 -28.98
C PHE A 5 49.96 19.29 -27.89
N LEU A 6 50.09 19.90 -26.72
CA LEU A 6 49.14 19.81 -25.62
C LEU A 6 47.95 20.71 -26.00
N VAL A 7 46.80 20.11 -26.32
CA VAL A 7 45.55 20.87 -26.49
C VAL A 7 44.83 20.86 -25.16
N LEU A 8 44.93 21.97 -24.44
CA LEU A 8 44.16 22.27 -23.25
C LEU A 8 42.74 22.66 -23.69
N PHE A 9 41.79 21.73 -23.57
CA PHE A 9 40.37 22.05 -23.72
C PHE A 9 39.84 22.56 -22.37
N ILE A 10 39.75 23.88 -22.25
CA ILE A 10 38.92 24.55 -21.23
C ILE A 10 37.47 24.37 -21.70
N ILE A 11 36.73 23.46 -21.06
CA ILE A 11 35.27 23.41 -21.20
C ILE A 11 34.68 24.23 -20.07
N ILE A 12 34.06 25.32 -20.49
CA ILE A 12 33.31 26.29 -19.72
C ILE A 12 32.23 25.58 -18.90
N SER A 13 32.27 25.82 -17.59
CA SER A 13 31.22 25.49 -16.64
C SER A 13 29.92 26.22 -17.01
N LEU A 14 29.04 25.57 -17.77
CA LEU A 14 27.65 26.00 -17.84
C LEU A 14 26.93 25.50 -16.59
N LEU A 15 26.75 26.43 -15.64
CA LEU A 15 25.69 26.38 -14.64
C LEU A 15 24.34 26.38 -15.36
N GLY A 16 23.86 25.20 -15.72
CA GLY A 16 22.48 24.96 -16.08
C GLY A 16 21.67 24.75 -14.80
N LEU A 17 21.07 25.82 -14.29
CA LEU A 17 19.96 25.73 -13.34
C LEU A 17 18.75 25.17 -14.11
N THR A 18 18.62 23.84 -14.16
CA THR A 18 17.37 23.17 -14.47
C THR A 18 16.84 22.57 -13.19
N ALA A 19 15.59 22.89 -12.85
CA ALA A 19 14.88 22.44 -11.66
C ALA A 19 15.21 20.98 -11.30
N CYS A 20 15.60 20.75 -10.04
CA CYS A 20 15.66 19.41 -9.46
C CYS A 20 14.23 18.90 -9.25
N ASP A 21 13.52 18.58 -10.33
CA ASP A 21 12.40 17.66 -10.23
C ASP A 21 13.01 16.30 -9.91
N LYS A 22 13.07 15.98 -8.62
CA LYS A 22 13.51 14.66 -8.15
C LYS A 22 12.57 13.64 -8.78
N LEU A 23 13.09 12.85 -9.71
CA LEU A 23 12.34 11.79 -10.39
C LEU A 23 11.77 10.84 -9.34
N ASP A 24 10.45 10.89 -9.10
CA ASP A 24 9.76 10.00 -8.18
C ASP A 24 9.36 8.71 -8.88
N VAL A 25 10.35 7.87 -9.16
CA VAL A 25 10.14 6.60 -9.87
C VAL A 25 9.14 5.71 -9.14
N ILE A 26 9.15 5.70 -7.80
CA ILE A 26 8.25 4.82 -7.05
C ILE A 26 6.81 5.32 -7.16
N GLY A 27 6.56 6.63 -6.97
CA GLY A 27 5.21 7.18 -7.12
C GLY A 27 4.67 7.02 -8.54
N ASP A 28 5.47 7.41 -9.55
CA ASP A 28 5.07 7.34 -10.96
C ASP A 28 4.75 5.91 -11.42
N GLN A 29 5.51 4.92 -10.93
CA GLN A 29 5.34 3.53 -11.34
C GLN A 29 4.26 2.82 -10.50
N SER A 30 4.10 3.20 -9.22
CA SER A 30 3.01 2.67 -8.40
C SER A 30 1.65 3.09 -8.94
N GLU A 31 1.51 4.33 -9.44
CA GLU A 31 0.31 4.80 -10.14
C GLU A 31 0.00 3.97 -11.39
N LYS A 32 1.01 3.66 -12.20
CA LYS A 32 0.83 2.89 -13.43
C LYS A 32 0.39 1.46 -13.14
N SER A 33 1.09 0.75 -12.27
CA SER A 33 0.73 -0.64 -11.99
C SER A 33 -0.56 -0.74 -11.17
N PHE A 34 -0.88 0.26 -10.34
CA PHE A 34 -2.17 0.30 -9.65
C PHE A 34 -3.34 0.49 -10.63
N ASP A 35 -3.17 1.27 -11.70
CA ASP A 35 -4.19 1.35 -12.77
C ASP A 35 -4.43 0.00 -13.43
N GLU A 36 -3.38 -0.82 -13.63
CA GLU A 36 -3.55 -2.19 -14.14
C GLU A 36 -4.37 -3.05 -13.16
N VAL A 37 -4.08 -2.99 -11.86
CA VAL A 37 -4.89 -3.66 -10.82
C VAL A 37 -6.34 -3.21 -10.88
N LEU A 38 -6.61 -1.90 -10.96
CA LEU A 38 -7.96 -1.35 -11.03
C LEU A 38 -8.71 -1.83 -12.27
N ASN A 39 -8.02 -1.98 -13.40
CA ASN A 39 -8.62 -2.47 -14.65
C ASN A 39 -8.97 -3.96 -14.57
N VAL A 40 -8.10 -4.81 -14.01
CA VAL A 40 -8.36 -6.23 -13.80
C VAL A 40 -9.46 -6.44 -12.75
N MET A 41 -9.41 -5.67 -11.67
CA MET A 41 -10.35 -5.74 -10.55
C MET A 41 -11.60 -4.87 -10.75
N LYS A 42 -11.89 -4.39 -11.96
CA LYS A 42 -12.94 -3.39 -12.22
C LYS A 42 -14.32 -3.75 -11.63
N SER A 43 -14.69 -5.04 -11.63
CA SER A 43 -15.96 -5.51 -11.05
C SER A 43 -15.98 -5.57 -9.51
N LYS A 44 -14.82 -5.38 -8.88
CA LYS A 44 -14.58 -5.40 -7.44
C LYS A 44 -14.14 -4.03 -6.89
N VAL A 45 -13.97 -3.04 -7.77
CA VAL A 45 -13.78 -1.64 -7.42
C VAL A 45 -15.13 -0.97 -7.31
N ALA A 46 -15.40 -0.30 -6.19
CA ALA A 46 -16.65 0.42 -5.98
C ALA A 46 -16.41 1.74 -5.24
N LEU A 47 -17.25 2.73 -5.55
CA LEU A 47 -17.43 3.89 -4.69
C LEU A 47 -18.07 3.41 -3.38
N ASP A 48 -17.54 3.86 -2.26
CA ASP A 48 -18.13 3.66 -0.94
C ASP A 48 -18.66 5.00 -0.42
N ASP A 49 -19.98 5.18 -0.48
CA ASP A 49 -20.62 6.44 -0.08
C ASP A 49 -20.55 6.68 1.43
N THR A 50 -20.45 5.62 2.24
CA THR A 50 -20.35 5.75 3.71
C THR A 50 -18.96 6.24 4.10
N PHE A 51 -17.94 5.71 3.41
CA PHE A 51 -16.56 6.12 3.60
C PHE A 51 -16.17 7.38 2.78
N GLU A 52 -17.05 7.85 1.89
CA GLU A 52 -16.76 8.93 0.93
C GLU A 52 -15.47 8.67 0.10
N GLY A 53 -15.23 7.41 -0.24
CA GLY A 53 -13.99 6.93 -0.83
C GLY A 53 -14.19 5.84 -1.87
N TRP A 54 -13.12 5.13 -2.17
CA TRP A 54 -13.12 3.96 -3.04
C TRP A 54 -12.78 2.72 -2.24
N SER A 55 -13.18 1.57 -2.77
CA SER A 55 -12.79 0.28 -2.23
C SER A 55 -12.41 -0.70 -3.33
N ILE A 56 -11.41 -1.54 -3.06
CA ILE A 56 -11.13 -2.79 -3.79
C ILE A 56 -11.53 -3.94 -2.88
N THR A 57 -12.48 -4.75 -3.33
CA THR A 57 -12.86 -6.00 -2.63
C THR A 57 -11.99 -7.15 -3.11
N SER A 58 -11.41 -7.91 -2.19
CA SER A 58 -10.65 -9.12 -2.49
C SER A 58 -11.44 -10.14 -3.33
N PRO A 59 -10.76 -11.05 -4.06
CA PRO A 59 -11.41 -12.13 -4.80
C PRO A 59 -12.39 -12.97 -3.98
N ASP A 60 -12.03 -13.33 -2.74
CA ASP A 60 -12.86 -14.12 -1.81
C ASP A 60 -13.89 -13.29 -1.03
N LYS A 61 -13.84 -11.96 -1.15
CA LYS A 61 -14.77 -10.99 -0.53
C LYS A 61 -14.64 -10.85 0.99
N GLU A 62 -13.62 -11.43 1.61
CA GLU A 62 -13.42 -11.36 3.07
C GLU A 62 -12.64 -10.12 3.50
N THR A 63 -12.01 -9.42 2.56
CA THR A 63 -11.18 -8.24 2.85
C THR A 63 -11.35 -7.15 1.80
N ARG A 64 -11.33 -5.90 2.22
CA ARG A 64 -11.37 -4.73 1.35
C ARG A 64 -10.22 -3.80 1.68
N PHE A 65 -9.65 -3.16 0.66
CA PHE A 65 -8.79 -2.00 0.83
C PHE A 65 -9.60 -0.77 0.45
N LEU A 66 -9.60 0.24 1.32
CA LEU A 66 -10.33 1.49 1.12
C LEU A 66 -9.35 2.67 1.15
N TRP A 67 -9.60 3.67 0.29
CA TRP A 67 -8.88 4.95 0.29
C TRP A 67 -9.80 6.14 -0.03
N SER A 68 -9.64 7.21 0.72
CA SER A 68 -10.54 8.37 0.71
C SER A 68 -10.38 9.20 -0.57
N LYS A 69 -11.46 9.89 -0.96
CA LYS A 69 -11.41 10.93 -2.00
C LYS A 69 -10.92 12.27 -1.43
N ASP A 70 -11.15 12.53 -0.15
CA ASP A 70 -10.88 13.80 0.53
C ASP A 70 -10.49 13.54 1.99
N PHE A 71 -9.22 13.77 2.31
CA PHE A 71 -8.66 13.42 3.63
C PHE A 71 -9.21 14.32 4.75
N SER A 72 -9.75 15.49 4.40
CA SER A 72 -10.46 16.36 5.35
C SER A 72 -11.86 15.85 5.78
N LYS A 73 -12.33 14.72 5.22
CA LYS A 73 -13.69 14.19 5.45
C LYS A 73 -13.73 12.91 6.26
N THR A 74 -12.59 12.24 6.40
CA THR A 74 -12.48 10.92 7.00
C THR A 74 -11.57 10.96 8.21
N THR A 75 -11.80 10.10 9.20
CA THR A 75 -10.91 9.95 10.37
C THR A 75 -9.85 8.87 10.14
N THR A 76 -9.95 8.13 9.04
CA THR A 76 -9.02 7.07 8.64
C THR A 76 -9.04 7.02 7.12
N ASP A 77 -8.07 7.66 6.48
CA ASP A 77 -8.09 7.96 5.06
C ASP A 77 -7.74 6.78 4.16
N ALA A 78 -7.07 5.78 4.70
CA ALA A 78 -6.83 4.52 4.03
C ALA A 78 -6.81 3.38 5.04
N TYR A 79 -7.54 2.30 4.77
CA TYR A 79 -7.60 1.15 5.68
C TYR A 79 -7.90 -0.18 4.99
N LEU A 80 -7.58 -1.26 5.70
CA LEU A 80 -8.14 -2.58 5.43
C LEU A 80 -9.38 -2.79 6.30
N GLU A 81 -10.44 -3.27 5.67
CA GLU A 81 -11.62 -3.82 6.33
C GLU A 81 -11.58 -5.33 6.16
N VAL A 82 -11.53 -6.06 7.27
CA VAL A 82 -11.38 -7.52 7.31
C VAL A 82 -12.58 -8.12 8.03
N ASP A 83 -13.16 -9.20 7.50
CA ASP A 83 -14.14 -10.00 8.23
C ASP A 83 -13.51 -10.54 9.53
N ALA A 84 -14.11 -10.24 10.67
CA ALA A 84 -13.59 -10.68 11.95
C ALA A 84 -13.81 -12.18 12.21
N GLN A 85 -14.79 -12.81 11.55
CA GLN A 85 -15.22 -14.17 11.88
C GLN A 85 -14.09 -15.20 11.75
N PRO A 86 -13.27 -15.24 10.69
CA PRO A 86 -12.14 -16.17 10.61
C PRO A 86 -11.14 -16.00 11.76
N PHE A 87 -10.92 -14.77 12.23
CA PHE A 87 -10.03 -14.50 13.37
C PHE A 87 -10.66 -14.94 14.69
N ILE A 88 -11.97 -14.70 14.88
CA ILE A 88 -12.73 -15.16 16.05
C ILE A 88 -12.71 -16.69 16.14
N ASP A 89 -12.94 -17.38 15.03
CA ASP A 89 -12.88 -18.84 14.94
C ASP A 89 -11.46 -19.38 15.22
N ALA A 90 -10.44 -18.59 14.86
CA ALA A 90 -9.05 -18.86 15.19
C ALA A 90 -8.66 -18.54 16.65
N GLY A 91 -9.56 -17.97 17.45
CA GLY A 91 -9.37 -17.72 18.88
C GLY A 91 -9.19 -16.25 19.27
N LEU A 92 -9.48 -15.30 18.36
CA LEU A 92 -9.43 -13.86 18.66
C LEU A 92 -10.39 -13.51 19.80
N ASP A 93 -9.85 -12.93 20.86
CA ASP A 93 -10.60 -12.19 21.87
C ASP A 93 -10.68 -10.72 21.46
N ILE A 94 -11.82 -10.33 20.86
CA ILE A 94 -12.04 -8.97 20.35
C ILE A 94 -11.91 -7.90 21.45
N THR A 95 -12.08 -8.26 22.72
CA THR A 95 -12.00 -7.30 23.84
C THR A 95 -10.56 -6.90 24.17
N LYS A 96 -9.58 -7.61 23.61
CA LYS A 96 -8.15 -7.32 23.78
C LYS A 96 -7.56 -6.54 22.61
N LEU A 97 -8.31 -6.34 21.53
CA LEU A 97 -7.86 -5.50 20.43
C LEU A 97 -7.87 -4.02 20.87
N PRO A 98 -6.99 -3.19 20.27
CA PRO A 98 -7.04 -1.74 20.44
C PRO A 98 -8.44 -1.16 20.21
N GLU A 99 -8.77 -0.11 20.96
CA GLU A 99 -10.02 0.62 20.79
C GLU A 99 -10.17 1.14 19.35
N GLY A 100 -11.39 1.01 18.79
CA GLY A 100 -11.69 1.41 17.41
C GLY A 100 -11.26 0.42 16.33
N MET A 101 -10.49 -0.62 16.66
CA MET A 101 -10.06 -1.63 15.69
C MET A 101 -11.18 -2.59 15.28
N VAL A 102 -12.25 -2.70 16.07
CA VAL A 102 -13.42 -3.54 15.76
C VAL A 102 -14.65 -2.64 15.59
N VAL A 103 -15.28 -2.71 14.43
CA VAL A 103 -16.51 -1.98 14.08
C VAL A 103 -17.53 -2.99 13.57
N GLY A 104 -18.54 -3.28 14.39
CA GLY A 104 -19.51 -4.32 14.07
C GLY A 104 -18.86 -5.70 13.98
N ASP A 105 -18.98 -6.36 12.82
CA ASP A 105 -18.36 -7.65 12.49
C ASP A 105 -17.02 -7.51 11.75
N LYS A 106 -16.48 -6.29 11.64
CA LYS A 106 -15.25 -6.00 10.89
C LYS A 106 -14.10 -5.59 11.81
N ILE A 107 -12.90 -5.97 11.39
CA ILE A 107 -11.64 -5.44 11.88
C ILE A 107 -11.17 -4.36 10.92
N ILE A 108 -10.89 -3.16 11.44
CA ILE A 108 -10.42 -2.01 10.69
C ILE A 108 -8.98 -1.70 11.11
N VAL A 109 -8.05 -1.71 10.15
CA VAL A 109 -6.67 -1.23 10.36
C VAL A 109 -6.30 -0.22 9.30
N GLY A 110 -5.88 0.97 9.71
CA GLY A 110 -5.68 2.06 8.79
C GLY A 110 -4.82 3.17 9.34
N THR A 111 -4.63 4.17 8.47
CA THR A 111 -3.91 5.38 8.79
C THR A 111 -4.81 6.58 8.53
N ASP A 112 -4.73 7.54 9.44
CA ASP A 112 -5.11 8.92 9.21
C ASP A 112 -3.95 9.58 8.43
N LEU A 113 -4.27 10.19 7.31
CA LEU A 113 -3.37 10.99 6.47
C LEU A 113 -3.57 12.50 6.76
N GLY A 114 -4.51 12.88 7.62
CA GLY A 114 -4.69 14.24 8.10
C GLY A 114 -5.62 15.08 7.23
N ASP A 115 -5.70 16.37 7.52
CA ASP A 115 -6.88 17.18 7.15
C ASP A 115 -6.82 17.85 5.76
N GLU A 116 -6.05 17.32 4.81
CA GLU A 116 -5.88 17.96 3.50
C GLU A 116 -7.20 17.93 2.72
N ASN A 117 -7.70 19.12 2.34
CA ASN A 117 -8.92 19.22 1.54
C ASN A 117 -8.61 18.94 0.06
N ILE A 118 -9.01 17.77 -0.41
CA ILE A 118 -8.73 17.34 -1.79
C ILE A 118 -9.85 17.76 -2.74
N THR A 119 -9.47 18.47 -3.79
CA THR A 119 -10.38 18.88 -4.88
C THR A 119 -10.00 18.25 -6.22
N TYR A 120 -11.02 18.04 -7.05
CA TYR A 120 -10.92 17.45 -8.39
C TYR A 120 -11.62 18.34 -9.41
N VAL A 121 -11.15 18.27 -10.66
CA VAL A 121 -11.85 18.84 -11.80
C VAL A 121 -12.77 17.75 -12.36
N GLY A 122 -14.07 17.86 -12.11
CA GLY A 122 -15.05 16.83 -12.48
C GLY A 122 -15.18 15.72 -11.44
N GLU A 123 -15.80 14.60 -11.84
CA GLU A 123 -15.90 13.41 -10.99
C GLU A 123 -14.54 12.72 -10.89
N ALA A 124 -14.08 12.47 -9.67
CA ALA A 124 -12.85 11.73 -9.43
C ALA A 124 -13.03 10.26 -9.87
N SER A 125 -12.01 9.68 -10.47
CA SER A 125 -11.90 8.23 -10.62
C SER A 125 -11.18 7.60 -9.41
N PRO A 126 -11.24 6.26 -9.23
CA PRO A 126 -10.46 5.57 -8.20
C PRO A 126 -8.96 5.87 -8.30
N LEU A 127 -8.43 5.90 -9.53
CA LEU A 127 -7.03 6.22 -9.79
C LEU A 127 -6.72 7.69 -9.44
N ASP A 128 -7.61 8.64 -9.77
CA ASP A 128 -7.38 10.05 -9.43
C ASP A 128 -7.21 10.25 -7.93
N SER A 129 -8.02 9.58 -7.11
CA SER A 129 -7.89 9.64 -5.65
C SER A 129 -6.61 8.97 -5.14
N TYR A 130 -6.20 7.85 -5.76
CA TYR A 130 -4.90 7.26 -5.42
C TYR A 130 -3.73 8.19 -5.76
N LYS A 131 -3.76 8.88 -6.91
CA LYS A 131 -2.75 9.88 -7.29
C LYS A 131 -2.64 11.02 -6.27
N LYS A 132 -3.75 11.40 -5.63
CA LYS A 132 -3.74 12.38 -4.53
C LYS A 132 -3.03 11.83 -3.29
N LEU A 133 -3.25 10.56 -2.96
CA LEU A 133 -2.50 9.87 -1.91
C LEU A 133 -1.00 9.87 -2.21
N VAL A 134 -0.59 9.49 -3.42
CA VAL A 134 0.83 9.49 -3.83
C VAL A 134 1.44 10.88 -3.72
N LYS A 135 0.73 11.91 -4.23
CA LYS A 135 1.21 13.29 -4.25
C LYS A 135 1.38 13.90 -2.86
N HIS A 136 0.41 13.71 -1.97
CA HIS A 136 0.36 14.38 -0.67
C HIS A 136 1.00 13.55 0.45
N TYR A 137 1.02 12.22 0.31
CA TYR A 137 1.45 11.27 1.35
C TYR A 137 2.46 10.28 0.80
N ARG A 138 3.48 10.82 0.14
CA ARG A 138 4.46 10.00 -0.57
C ARG A 138 5.18 8.99 0.32
N ASP A 139 5.42 9.32 1.59
CA ASP A 139 6.07 8.44 2.57
C ASP A 139 5.24 7.19 2.92
N ASN A 140 3.93 7.24 2.67
CA ASN A 140 3.03 6.09 2.78
C ASN A 140 3.10 5.16 1.56
N ILE A 141 3.72 5.58 0.46
CA ILE A 141 3.95 4.72 -0.70
C ILE A 141 5.30 4.00 -0.54
N SER A 142 5.24 2.68 -0.58
CA SER A 142 6.38 1.78 -0.40
C SER A 142 6.70 1.01 -1.68
N TYR A 143 7.91 0.47 -1.72
CA TYR A 143 8.33 -0.47 -2.74
C TYR A 143 9.12 -1.61 -2.09
N HIS A 144 8.64 -2.83 -2.25
CA HIS A 144 9.22 -4.05 -1.73
C HIS A 144 10.12 -4.70 -2.80
N ALA A 145 11.38 -4.26 -2.85
CA ALA A 145 12.30 -4.63 -3.94
C ALA A 145 12.50 -6.13 -4.16
N ALA A 146 12.39 -6.97 -3.11
CA ALA A 146 12.56 -8.42 -3.26
C ALA A 146 11.36 -9.13 -3.90
N LEU A 147 10.18 -8.50 -3.85
CA LEU A 147 8.94 -9.01 -4.43
C LEU A 147 8.52 -8.21 -5.66
N ASP A 148 9.19 -7.09 -5.96
CA ASP A 148 8.80 -6.14 -7.00
C ASP A 148 7.36 -5.62 -6.82
N HIS A 149 6.95 -5.41 -5.56
CA HIS A 149 5.63 -4.88 -5.20
C HIS A 149 5.68 -3.41 -4.79
N TYR A 150 4.66 -2.65 -5.14
CA TYR A 150 4.34 -1.37 -4.50
C TYR A 150 3.35 -1.60 -3.36
N GLY A 151 3.19 -0.62 -2.47
CA GLY A 151 2.18 -0.72 -1.44
C GLY A 151 1.84 0.59 -0.76
N VAL A 152 0.63 0.67 -0.20
CA VAL A 152 0.20 1.72 0.72
C VAL A 152 0.44 1.23 2.15
N LYS A 153 1.25 1.96 2.91
CA LYS A 153 1.44 1.76 4.35
C LYS A 153 0.22 2.28 5.10
N LEU A 154 -0.38 1.41 5.90
CA LEU A 154 -1.60 1.66 6.67
C LEU A 154 -1.32 1.76 8.17
N GLY A 155 -0.08 2.13 8.52
CA GLY A 155 0.37 2.24 9.91
C GLY A 155 0.66 0.88 10.57
N ASN A 156 1.54 0.90 11.58
CA ASN A 156 1.85 -0.25 12.45
C ASN A 156 2.21 -1.54 11.71
N GLY A 157 2.76 -1.45 10.50
CA GLY A 157 3.15 -2.62 9.69
C GLY A 157 2.01 -3.27 8.89
N ASN A 158 0.81 -2.67 8.85
CA ASN A 158 -0.27 -3.07 7.95
C ASN A 158 -0.09 -2.42 6.58
N MET A 159 -0.43 -3.14 5.51
CA MET A 159 -0.21 -2.67 4.13
C MET A 159 -1.25 -3.27 3.18
N PHE A 160 -1.54 -2.54 2.11
CA PHE A 160 -2.07 -3.12 0.88
C PHE A 160 -0.98 -3.04 -0.17
N GLU A 161 -0.59 -4.19 -0.73
CA GLU A 161 0.50 -4.29 -1.71
C GLU A 161 0.00 -4.83 -3.04
N TRP A 162 0.68 -4.45 -4.13
CA TRP A 162 0.41 -4.97 -5.47
C TRP A 162 1.68 -5.08 -6.30
N ALA A 163 1.67 -5.99 -7.25
CA ALA A 163 2.76 -6.21 -8.19
C ALA A 163 3.04 -4.97 -9.05
N LYS A 164 4.31 -4.75 -9.37
CA LYS A 164 4.71 -3.80 -10.42
C LYS A 164 4.30 -4.29 -11.81
N ASP A 165 4.34 -5.61 -12.03
CA ASP A 165 3.95 -6.27 -13.27
C ASP A 165 3.22 -7.57 -12.94
N MET A 166 1.90 -7.59 -13.12
CA MET A 166 1.06 -8.75 -12.80
C MET A 166 1.34 -9.97 -13.68
N LYS A 167 2.05 -9.82 -14.80
CA LYS A 167 2.35 -10.94 -15.72
C LYS A 167 3.54 -11.78 -15.27
N THR A 168 4.40 -11.21 -14.42
CA THR A 168 5.67 -11.82 -14.04
C THR A 168 5.82 -12.04 -12.54
N ASN A 169 4.94 -11.46 -11.74
CA ASN A 169 4.92 -11.67 -10.29
C ASN A 169 4.09 -12.90 -9.90
N ASP A 170 4.47 -13.53 -8.78
CA ASP A 170 3.77 -14.70 -8.27
C ASP A 170 2.44 -14.34 -7.58
N LYS A 171 2.29 -13.10 -7.10
CA LYS A 171 1.08 -12.59 -6.47
C LYS A 171 0.84 -11.15 -6.91
N ASP A 172 -0.36 -10.85 -7.35
CA ASP A 172 -0.71 -9.57 -7.94
C ASP A 172 -1.14 -8.54 -6.90
N ILE A 173 -1.84 -8.98 -5.86
CA ILE A 173 -2.21 -8.14 -4.71
C ILE A 173 -2.02 -8.91 -3.41
N VAL A 174 -1.70 -8.20 -2.33
CA VAL A 174 -1.52 -8.77 -1.00
C VAL A 174 -2.11 -7.83 0.04
N PHE A 175 -3.01 -8.36 0.87
CA PHE A 175 -3.43 -7.70 2.10
C PHE A 175 -2.48 -8.15 3.23
N VAL A 176 -1.89 -7.19 3.93
CA VAL A 176 -0.86 -7.43 4.93
C VAL A 176 -1.31 -6.88 6.28
N LEU A 177 -1.36 -7.75 7.29
CA LEU A 177 -1.62 -7.35 8.68
C LEU A 177 -0.37 -7.56 9.54
N ASN A 178 -0.15 -6.62 10.46
CA ASN A 178 0.75 -6.84 11.59
C ASN A 178 0.11 -7.87 12.53
N PRO A 179 0.75 -9.02 12.78
CA PRO A 179 0.15 -10.09 13.55
C PRO A 179 0.10 -9.79 15.05
N GLN A 180 0.95 -8.91 15.57
CA GLN A 180 1.15 -8.75 17.02
C GLN A 180 -0.15 -8.48 17.80
N PRO A 181 -1.01 -7.52 17.41
CA PRO A 181 -2.26 -7.26 18.16
C PRO A 181 -3.20 -8.49 18.19
N PHE A 182 -3.23 -9.27 17.12
CA PHE A 182 -4.07 -10.46 17.00
C PHE A 182 -3.52 -11.62 17.84
N LEU A 183 -2.20 -11.81 17.82
CA LEU A 183 -1.52 -12.83 18.63
C LEU A 183 -1.69 -12.54 20.12
N ASP A 184 -1.52 -11.29 20.54
CA ASP A 184 -1.73 -10.85 21.91
C ASP A 184 -3.19 -11.02 22.36
N ALA A 185 -4.13 -10.89 21.41
CA ALA A 185 -5.55 -11.15 21.61
C ALA A 185 -5.93 -12.64 21.52
N GLY A 186 -4.98 -13.56 21.30
CA GLY A 186 -5.21 -15.01 21.40
C GLY A 186 -5.46 -15.74 20.07
N VAL A 187 -5.30 -15.07 18.92
CA VAL A 187 -5.40 -15.73 17.61
C VAL A 187 -4.36 -16.83 17.50
N ASN A 188 -4.79 -18.02 17.07
CA ASN A 188 -3.92 -19.09 16.63
C ASN A 188 -3.72 -19.02 15.11
N PRO A 189 -2.53 -18.61 14.61
CA PRO A 189 -2.24 -18.50 13.18
C PRO A 189 -2.55 -19.77 12.38
N ALA A 190 -2.34 -20.94 12.96
CA ALA A 190 -2.53 -22.21 12.28
C ALA A 190 -4.00 -22.55 11.99
N LYS A 191 -4.95 -21.77 12.52
CA LYS A 191 -6.39 -21.90 12.26
C LYS A 191 -6.93 -20.91 11.23
N LEU A 192 -6.12 -19.97 10.76
CA LEU A 192 -6.53 -19.05 9.70
C LEU A 192 -6.30 -19.71 8.35
N GLU A 193 -7.37 -20.19 7.71
CA GLU A 193 -7.25 -20.88 6.42
C GLU A 193 -6.94 -19.91 5.27
N SER A 194 -7.53 -18.72 5.30
CA SER A 194 -7.42 -17.73 4.23
C SER A 194 -6.29 -16.70 4.44
N TRP A 195 -5.48 -16.86 5.49
CA TRP A 195 -4.32 -16.01 5.80
C TRP A 195 -3.07 -16.84 6.06
N VAL A 196 -1.97 -16.46 5.43
CA VAL A 196 -0.65 -17.08 5.63
C VAL A 196 0.10 -16.32 6.72
N PHE A 197 0.54 -17.02 7.76
CA PHE A 197 1.46 -16.47 8.76
C PHE A 197 2.90 -16.80 8.39
N ALA A 198 3.69 -15.79 8.02
CA ALA A 198 5.05 -15.99 7.51
C ALA A 198 6.00 -14.86 7.91
N LYS A 199 7.31 -15.17 7.87
CA LYS A 199 8.37 -14.15 7.95
C LYS A 199 8.59 -13.52 6.59
N VAL A 200 8.58 -12.20 6.56
CA VAL A 200 8.85 -11.38 5.37
C VAL A 200 10.12 -10.58 5.60
N GLU A 201 11.02 -10.60 4.61
CA GLU A 201 12.19 -9.75 4.60
C GLU A 201 11.76 -8.31 4.31
N THR A 202 12.10 -7.36 5.17
CA THR A 202 11.86 -5.93 4.93
C THR A 202 13.06 -5.10 5.37
N MET A 203 13.03 -3.80 5.13
CA MET A 203 14.03 -2.87 5.62
C MET A 203 13.51 -2.15 6.87
N ASP A 204 14.35 -2.04 7.90
CA ASP A 204 14.08 -1.13 9.01
C ASP A 204 14.29 0.34 8.59
N ASP A 205 14.00 1.28 9.50
CA ASP A 205 14.13 2.72 9.25
C ASP A 205 15.58 3.15 8.94
N ASN A 206 16.58 2.32 9.27
CA ASN A 206 17.99 2.54 8.96
C ASN A 206 18.42 1.88 7.64
N GLY A 207 17.49 1.29 6.89
CA GLY A 207 17.76 0.59 5.64
C GLY A 207 18.41 -0.79 5.81
N LYS A 208 18.35 -1.37 7.02
CA LYS A 208 18.88 -2.71 7.29
C LYS A 208 17.81 -3.76 7.03
N LYS A 209 18.22 -4.84 6.35
CA LYS A 209 17.37 -6.03 6.17
C LYS A 209 17.04 -6.68 7.52
N ILE A 210 15.75 -6.86 7.77
CA ILE A 210 15.18 -7.55 8.92
C ILE A 210 14.11 -8.54 8.45
N GLN A 211 13.74 -9.48 9.33
CA GLN A 211 12.66 -10.43 9.11
C GLN A 211 11.55 -10.14 10.10
N VAL A 212 10.33 -9.92 9.63
CA VAL A 212 9.17 -9.61 10.46
C VAL A 212 8.05 -10.59 10.17
N ASP A 213 7.34 -11.02 11.22
CA ASP A 213 6.16 -11.86 11.05
C ASP A 213 5.01 -11.03 10.48
N LYS A 214 4.25 -11.61 9.54
CA LYS A 214 3.11 -11.00 8.86
C LYS A 214 1.97 -12.02 8.72
N PHE A 215 0.73 -11.53 8.80
CA PHE A 215 -0.39 -12.22 8.15
C PHE A 215 -0.54 -11.67 6.74
N LEU A 216 -0.55 -12.58 5.76
CA LEU A 216 -0.63 -12.28 4.34
C LEU A 216 -1.86 -12.94 3.75
N LYS A 217 -2.67 -12.19 3.02
CA LYS A 217 -3.76 -12.73 2.20
C LYS A 217 -3.49 -12.35 0.75
N PRO A 218 -2.69 -13.17 0.04
CA PRO A 218 -2.24 -12.86 -1.29
C PRO A 218 -3.21 -13.40 -2.35
N PHE A 219 -3.30 -12.75 -3.49
CA PHE A 219 -4.09 -13.18 -4.62
C PHE A 219 -3.31 -13.08 -5.92
N ASP A 220 -3.57 -14.03 -6.80
CA ASP A 220 -3.17 -14.03 -8.20
C ASP A 220 -4.41 -13.69 -9.03
N LEU A 221 -4.35 -12.62 -9.82
CA LEU A 221 -5.47 -12.04 -10.55
C LEU A 221 -5.43 -12.37 -12.04
N GLU A 222 -4.25 -12.64 -12.59
CA GLU A 222 -4.08 -13.15 -13.96
C GLU A 222 -3.86 -14.67 -13.92
N SER A 223 -4.89 -15.45 -14.30
CA SER A 223 -4.81 -16.91 -14.48
C SER A 223 -4.91 -17.32 -15.93
#